data_AF-E1ZVV5-F1
#
_entry.id   AF-E1ZVV5-F1
#
_cell.length_a   1.000
_cell.length_b   1.000
_cell.length_c   1.000
_cell.angle_alpha   90.00
_cell.angle_beta   90.00
_cell.angle_gamma   90.00
#
_symmetry.space_group_name_H-M   'P 1'
#
loop_
_entity.id
_entity.type
_entity.pdbx_description
1 polymer ?
#
loop_
_entity_poly.entity_id
_entity_poly.type
_entity_poly.pdbx_seq_one_letter_code
_entity_poly.pdbx_strand_id
1 'polypeptide(L)'
;MLNKIGEHFWTFPCKDWQWMPETKNSTYLKILSRFEDKRAAAFSIHQIALMGASEGKEVGQWFGPNTIAQVLKKLVVYDEWSSITIHVALDNTLIINDICKYAVISKSPLSKLSK
;
A
#
# COMPACT_ATOMS: atom_id res chain seq x y z
N MET A 1 -6.49 36.51 -2.84
CA MET A 1 -6.93 35.72 -1.66
C MET A 1 -7.54 34.43 -2.21
N LEU A 2 -6.70 33.47 -2.63
CA LEU A 2 -7.12 32.22 -3.25
C LEU A 2 -6.23 31.08 -2.75
N ASN A 3 -6.86 29.92 -2.63
CA ASN A 3 -6.32 28.59 -2.36
C ASN A 3 -6.19 28.19 -0.89
N LYS A 4 -7.34 27.79 -0.33
CA LYS A 4 -7.44 27.04 0.92
C LYS A 4 -8.31 25.80 0.70
N ILE A 5 -8.00 24.99 -0.31
CA ILE A 5 -8.66 23.69 -0.54
C ILE A 5 -7.65 22.79 -1.27
N GLY A 6 -7.03 21.83 -0.58
CA GLY A 6 -6.16 20.85 -1.26
C GLY A 6 -5.26 19.95 -0.42
N GLU A 7 -4.98 20.24 0.85
CA GLU A 7 -3.85 19.59 1.55
C GLU A 7 -4.19 18.34 2.39
N HIS A 8 -5.22 17.57 2.05
CA HIS A 8 -5.59 16.40 2.87
C HIS A 8 -5.62 15.06 2.15
N PHE A 9 -5.15 14.95 0.90
CA PHE A 9 -5.39 13.70 0.14
C PHE A 9 -4.19 12.96 -0.43
N TRP A 10 -2.96 13.50 -0.42
CA TRP A 10 -1.78 12.76 -0.90
C TRP A 10 -0.53 13.12 -0.09
N THR A 11 -0.35 12.53 1.09
CA THR A 11 0.87 12.69 1.90
C THR A 11 1.81 11.49 1.76
N PHE A 12 2.13 11.09 0.52
CA PHE A 12 3.37 10.35 0.29
C PHE A 12 4.44 11.38 -0.07
N PRO A 13 5.69 11.24 0.41
CA PRO A 13 6.79 12.04 -0.11
C PRO A 13 6.78 11.87 -1.64
N CYS A 14 6.44 12.93 -2.36
CA CYS A 14 6.33 12.87 -3.81
C CYS A 14 7.70 12.53 -4.41
N LYS A 15 7.71 12.25 -5.71
CA LYS A 15 8.87 11.80 -6.48
C LYS A 15 10.17 12.60 -6.26
N ASP A 16 10.06 13.83 -5.76
CA ASP A 16 11.17 14.76 -5.53
C ASP A 16 11.78 14.68 -4.11
N TRP A 17 11.18 13.92 -3.19
CA TRP A 17 11.69 13.78 -1.83
C TRP A 17 12.97 12.93 -1.79
N GLN A 18 13.95 13.39 -1.02
CA GLN A 18 15.21 12.69 -0.78
C GLN A 18 15.45 12.54 0.72
N TRP A 19 16.02 11.40 1.11
CA TRP A 19 16.41 11.15 2.49
C TRP A 19 17.72 11.89 2.83
N MET A 20 17.76 12.54 3.99
CA MET A 20 18.98 13.09 4.61
C MET A 20 19.10 12.57 6.06
N PRO A 21 20.30 12.40 6.63
CA PRO A 21 20.48 11.89 7.99
C PRO A 21 19.73 12.66 9.08
N GLU A 22 19.52 13.96 8.90
CA GLU A 22 18.81 14.85 9.81
C GLU A 22 17.28 14.79 9.64
N THR A 23 16.80 14.07 8.63
CA THR A 23 15.38 14.00 8.27
C THR A 23 14.59 13.24 9.32
N LYS A 24 13.79 13.97 10.10
CA LYS A 24 12.83 13.41 11.08
C LYS A 24 11.38 13.53 10.60
N ASN A 25 11.16 13.35 9.29
CA ASN A 25 9.81 13.43 8.74
C ASN A 25 8.92 12.32 9.33
N SER A 26 7.81 12.70 9.97
CA SER A 26 6.91 11.77 10.64
C SER A 26 6.31 10.73 9.69
N THR A 27 6.06 11.10 8.44
CA THR A 27 5.53 10.19 7.41
C THR A 27 6.60 9.18 7.00
N TYR A 28 7.84 9.63 6.81
CA TYR A 28 8.97 8.73 6.53
C TYR A 28 9.16 7.70 7.65
N LEU A 29 9.18 8.15 8.91
CA LEU A 29 9.33 7.26 10.07
C LEU A 29 8.15 6.28 10.19
N LYS A 30 6.93 6.74 9.88
CA LYS A 30 5.75 5.85 9.82
C LYS A 30 5.93 4.78 8.75
N ILE A 31 6.30 5.14 7.51
CA ILE A 31 6.57 4.17 6.45
C ILE A 31 7.63 3.16 6.92
N LEU A 32 8.76 3.64 7.42
CA LEU A 32 9.86 2.79 7.91
C LEU A 32 9.38 1.80 8.97
N SER A 33 8.58 2.25 9.94
CA SER A 33 8.07 1.38 11.01
C SER A 33 7.21 0.20 10.53
N ARG A 34 6.65 0.25 9.31
CA ARG A 34 5.86 -0.86 8.74
C ARG A 34 6.74 -1.95 8.12
N PHE A 35 8.00 -1.64 7.82
CA PHE A 35 8.98 -2.56 7.24
C PHE A 35 10.06 -2.98 8.26
N GLU A 36 9.94 -2.60 9.53
CA GLU A 36 10.83 -3.09 10.58
C GLU A 36 10.73 -4.62 10.72
N ASP A 37 11.84 -5.25 11.10
CA ASP A 37 11.90 -6.71 11.36
C ASP A 37 11.26 -7.11 12.69
N LYS A 38 10.07 -6.56 12.98
CA LYS A 38 9.25 -6.89 14.15
C LYS A 38 7.94 -7.49 13.69
N ARG A 39 7.45 -8.52 14.38
CA ARG A 39 6.14 -9.15 14.07
C ARG A 39 4.96 -8.18 14.08
N ALA A 40 5.06 -7.08 14.84
CA ALA A 40 4.03 -6.04 14.92
C ALA A 40 3.95 -5.17 13.66
N ALA A 41 4.99 -5.15 12.82
CA ALA A 41 5.01 -4.38 11.59
C ALA A 41 4.35 -5.18 10.45
N ALA A 42 3.39 -4.54 9.77
CA ALA A 42 2.51 -5.18 8.78
C ALA A 42 3.27 -5.80 7.59
N PHE A 43 4.36 -5.18 7.15
CA PHE A 43 5.21 -5.64 6.04
C PHE A 43 6.57 -6.14 6.51
N SER A 44 6.68 -6.58 7.77
CA SER A 44 7.90 -7.20 8.28
C SER A 44 8.23 -8.51 7.56
N ILE A 45 9.52 -8.88 7.55
CA ILE A 45 9.96 -10.17 7.01
C ILE A 45 9.22 -11.36 7.64
N HIS A 46 8.85 -11.23 8.92
CA HIS A 46 8.08 -12.24 9.65
C HIS A 46 6.69 -12.43 9.07
N GLN A 47 5.96 -11.33 8.82
CA GLN A 47 4.61 -11.37 8.25
C GLN A 47 4.64 -11.83 6.80
N ILE A 48 5.64 -11.40 6.02
CA ILE A 48 5.84 -11.85 4.64
C ILE A 48 6.10 -13.36 4.57
N ALA A 49 7.00 -13.88 5.41
CA ALA A 49 7.29 -15.31 5.44
C ALA A 49 6.07 -16.14 5.89
N LEU A 50 5.35 -15.69 6.91
CA LEU A 50 4.16 -16.37 7.41
C LEU A 50 3.02 -16.36 6.38
N MET A 51 2.78 -15.22 5.73
CA MET A 51 1.76 -15.10 4.67
C MET A 51 2.16 -15.91 3.44
N GLY A 52 3.46 -16.02 3.14
CA GLY A 52 4.01 -16.89 2.10
C GLY A 52 3.64 -18.36 2.29
N ALA A 53 3.56 -18.84 3.54
CA ALA A 53 3.10 -20.20 3.82
C ALA A 53 1.67 -20.44 3.32
N SER A 54 0.81 -19.42 3.34
CA SER A 54 -0.55 -19.50 2.78
C SER A 54 -0.58 -19.56 1.24
N GLU A 55 0.51 -19.16 0.57
CA GLU A 55 0.72 -19.28 -0.88
C GLU A 55 1.47 -20.57 -1.25
N GLY A 56 1.61 -21.51 -0.32
CA GLY A 56 2.33 -22.77 -0.53
C GLY A 56 3.85 -22.61 -0.55
N LYS A 57 4.38 -21.52 0.02
CA LYS A 57 5.82 -21.29 0.21
C LYS A 57 6.20 -21.36 1.68
N GLU A 58 6.87 -22.43 2.06
CA GLU A 58 7.33 -22.59 3.43
C GLU A 58 8.36 -21.51 3.81
N VAL A 59 8.46 -21.24 5.11
CA VAL A 59 9.41 -20.25 5.64
C VAL A 59 10.83 -20.66 5.24
N GLY A 60 11.54 -19.72 4.61
CA GLY A 60 12.90 -19.95 4.09
C GLY A 60 12.96 -20.30 2.60
N GLN A 61 11.82 -20.50 1.93
CA GLN A 61 11.79 -20.64 0.48
C GLN A 61 11.85 -19.29 -0.23
N TRP A 62 12.44 -19.30 -1.42
CA TRP A 62 12.49 -18.12 -2.29
C TRP A 62 11.13 -17.83 -2.92
N PHE A 63 10.75 -16.55 -2.91
CA PHE A 63 9.54 -16.05 -3.57
C PHE A 63 9.85 -15.63 -5.01
N GLY A 64 8.99 -16.04 -5.95
CA GLY A 64 8.96 -15.47 -7.29
C GLY A 64 8.20 -14.13 -7.31
N PRO A 65 8.30 -13.33 -8.40
CA PRO A 65 7.66 -12.02 -8.50
C PRO A 65 6.14 -12.04 -8.30
N ASN A 66 5.45 -13.05 -8.87
CA ASN A 66 4.01 -13.20 -8.69
C ASN A 66 3.65 -13.54 -7.24
N THR A 67 4.39 -14.46 -6.62
CA THR A 67 4.09 -14.91 -5.24
C THR A 67 4.23 -13.78 -4.24
N ILE A 68 5.32 -13.00 -4.30
CA ILE A 68 5.49 -11.86 -3.39
C ILE A 68 4.41 -10.79 -3.62
N ALA A 69 3.98 -10.58 -4.87
CA ALA A 69 2.89 -9.65 -5.17
C ALA A 69 1.55 -10.09 -4.55
N GLN A 70 1.23 -11.39 -4.60
CA GLN A 70 0.02 -11.93 -3.95
C GLN A 70 0.11 -11.83 -2.41
N VAL A 71 1.29 -12.13 -1.84
CA VAL A 71 1.53 -11.96 -0.39
C VAL A 71 1.32 -10.52 0.04
N LEU A 72 1.91 -9.55 -0.67
CA LEU A 72 1.73 -8.12 -0.36
C LEU A 72 0.27 -7.68 -0.52
N LYS A 73 -0.44 -8.20 -1.54
CA LYS A 73 -1.87 -7.94 -1.72
C LYS A 73 -2.72 -8.44 -0.54
N LYS A 74 -2.34 -9.54 0.11
CA LYS A 74 -3.01 -10.00 1.34
C LYS A 74 -2.62 -9.16 2.55
N LEU A 75 -1.34 -8.79 2.67
CA LEU A 75 -0.83 -8.03 3.81
C LEU A 75 -1.36 -6.59 3.87
N VAL A 76 -1.56 -5.93 2.72
CA VAL A 76 -2.01 -4.53 2.67
C VAL A 76 -3.39 -4.32 3.32
N VAL A 77 -4.22 -5.37 3.37
CA VAL A 77 -5.54 -5.33 4.04
C VAL A 77 -5.41 -5.05 5.55
N TYR A 78 -4.27 -5.39 6.16
CA TYR A 78 -4.00 -5.15 7.58
C TYR A 78 -3.35 -3.78 7.85
N ASP A 79 -3.01 -3.00 6.82
CA ASP A 79 -2.44 -1.65 6.98
C ASP A 79 -3.50 -0.58 6.69
N GLU A 80 -4.26 -0.23 7.72
CA GLU A 80 -5.30 0.81 7.65
C GLU A 80 -4.73 2.22 7.38
N TRP A 81 -3.46 2.45 7.75
CA TRP A 81 -2.87 3.79 7.67
C TRP A 81 -2.59 4.25 6.24
N SER A 82 -2.09 3.37 5.37
CA SER A 82 -1.71 3.74 4.01
C SER A 82 -2.90 3.82 3.06
N SER A 83 -4.01 3.12 3.37
CA SER A 83 -5.20 3.04 2.50
C SER A 83 -4.86 2.69 1.04
N ILE A 84 -3.85 1.82 0.85
CA ILE A 84 -3.40 1.36 -0.46
C ILE A 84 -4.18 0.11 -0.86
N THR A 85 -4.50 -0.01 -2.15
CA THR A 85 -4.98 -1.28 -2.72
C THR A 85 -3.99 -1.81 -3.74
N ILE A 86 -3.65 -3.10 -3.63
CA ILE A 86 -2.76 -3.79 -4.56
C ILE A 86 -3.60 -4.69 -5.46
N HIS A 87 -3.51 -4.47 -6.78
CA HIS A 87 -4.09 -5.34 -7.79
C HIS A 87 -2.95 -6.03 -8.56
N VAL A 88 -3.00 -7.36 -8.63
CA VAL A 88 -2.04 -8.17 -9.39
C VAL A 88 -2.75 -8.64 -10.66
N ALA A 89 -2.33 -8.11 -11.80
CA ALA A 89 -2.84 -8.52 -13.11
C ALA A 89 -2.28 -9.91 -13.44
N LEU A 90 -3.16 -10.81 -13.88
CA LEU A 90 -2.82 -12.15 -14.32
C LEU A 90 -3.00 -12.26 -15.84
N ASP A 91 -2.33 -13.23 -16.46
CA ASP A 91 -2.49 -13.56 -17.89
C ASP A 91 -2.26 -12.39 -18.85
N ASN A 92 -1.34 -11.49 -18.48
CA ASN A 92 -0.98 -10.26 -19.23
C ASN A 92 -2.18 -9.37 -19.55
N THR A 93 -3.29 -9.52 -18.82
CA THR A 93 -4.55 -8.83 -19.09
C THR A 93 -4.90 -7.95 -17.90
N LEU A 94 -5.22 -6.69 -18.19
CA LEU A 94 -5.63 -5.71 -17.19
C LEU A 94 -7.12 -5.43 -17.32
N ILE A 95 -7.90 -5.90 -16.35
CA ILE A 95 -9.36 -5.69 -16.34
C ILE A 95 -9.67 -4.40 -15.59
N ILE A 96 -9.94 -3.33 -16.34
CA ILE A 96 -10.22 -1.99 -15.80
C ILE A 96 -11.36 -2.03 -14.77
N ASN A 97 -12.41 -2.80 -15.05
CA ASN A 97 -13.58 -2.91 -14.16
C ASN A 97 -13.21 -3.45 -12.77
N ASP A 98 -12.22 -4.35 -12.67
CA ASP A 98 -11.78 -4.87 -11.38
C ASP A 98 -10.98 -3.80 -10.62
N ILE A 99 -10.15 -3.02 -11.30
CA ILE A 99 -9.44 -1.89 -10.69
C ILE A 99 -10.43 -0.85 -10.18
N CYS A 100 -11.46 -0.52 -10.97
CA CYS A 100 -12.46 0.47 -10.59
C CYS A 100 -13.22 0.08 -9.32
N LYS A 101 -13.53 -1.20 -9.11
CA LYS A 101 -14.18 -1.66 -7.87
C LYS A 101 -13.37 -1.31 -6.62
N TYR A 102 -12.04 -1.45 -6.70
CA TYR A 102 -11.16 -1.18 -5.57
C TYR A 102 -10.78 0.31 -5.45
N ALA A 103 -10.60 1.01 -6.57
CA ALA A 103 -10.17 2.41 -6.59
C ALA A 103 -11.28 3.39 -6.14
N VAL A 104 -12.55 3.06 -6.36
CA VAL A 104 -13.70 3.97 -6.08
C VAL A 104 -13.99 4.12 -4.58
N ILE A 105 -13.44 3.27 -3.71
CA ILE A 105 -13.56 3.45 -2.24
C ILE A 105 -12.92 4.78 -1.77
N SER A 106 -12.05 5.40 -2.58
CA SER A 106 -11.43 6.71 -2.30
C SER A 106 -12.20 7.93 -2.84
N LYS A 107 -13.23 7.75 -3.67
CA LYS A 107 -14.07 8.87 -4.14
C LYS A 107 -15.38 8.85 -3.38
N SER A 108 -15.54 9.79 -2.45
CA SER A 108 -16.85 10.16 -1.92
C SER A 108 -17.87 10.25 -3.07
N PRO A 109 -19.11 9.79 -2.89
CA PRO A 109 -20.08 9.78 -3.97
C PRO A 109 -20.30 11.21 -4.47
N LEU A 110 -20.01 11.44 -5.75
CA LEU A 110 -20.41 12.62 -6.50
C LEU A 110 -21.94 12.62 -6.62
N SER A 111 -22.64 12.97 -5.55
CA SER A 111 -24.07 13.26 -5.55
C SER A 111 -24.41 14.64 -4.97
N LYS A 112 -23.42 15.48 -4.67
CA LYS A 112 -23.64 16.92 -4.41
C LYS A 112 -23.39 17.75 -5.67
N LEU A 113 -24.20 17.50 -6.69
CA LEU A 113 -24.38 18.38 -7.84
C LEU A 113 -25.85 18.31 -8.28
N SER A 114 -26.76 18.76 -7.40
CA SER A 114 -27.96 19.48 -7.80
C SER A 114 -28.59 20.16 -6.57
N LYS A 115 -28.52 21.49 -6.57
CA LYS A 115 -29.50 22.51 -6.15
C LYS A 115 -28.76 23.78 -5.79
#